data_AF-A0AAJ1AGP0-F1
#
_entry.id   AF-A0AAJ1AGP0-F1
#
_cell.length_a   1.000
_cell.length_b   1.000
_cell.length_c   1.000
_cell.angle_alpha   90.00
_cell.angle_beta   90.00
_cell.angle_gamma   90.00
#
_symmetry.space_group_name_H-M   'P 1'
#
loop_
_entity.id
_entity.type
_entity.pdbx_description
1 polymer ?
#
loop_
_entity_poly.entity_id
_entity_poly.type
_entity_poly.pdbx_seq_one_letter_code
_entity_poly.pdbx_strand_id
1 'polypeptide(L)'
;MISAWVLGLTVLGTAPSWAERGAAPAPATPPSGEQKPTQEPLGMLGEVLAVDQAARTLRVRVEDGGEQTVQVDQKAMIFVKARLRSLSDVQPSQWVRIGYVEQDGRRIATSIVGVSPKRPAKPTAGGKVVAVDLKAQTLKIRTQDGKEQTFQVGGETRVSVAGMRRDLNELKTGRQVRIEFTEQDGERLAGKIVIILPGPPVRRLPSATDEPTP
;
A
#
# COMPACT_ATOMS: atom_id res chain seq x y z
N MET A 1 -34.70 -48.15 62.42
CA MET A 1 -33.55 -47.27 62.67
C MET A 1 -33.57 -46.23 61.56
N ILE A 2 -34.26 -45.08 61.73
CA ILE A 2 -33.82 -43.83 62.41
C ILE A 2 -32.52 -43.33 61.73
N SER A 3 -32.44 -42.22 60.99
CA SER A 3 -32.88 -40.82 61.20
C SER A 3 -32.99 -40.10 59.83
N ALA A 4 -33.98 -39.24 59.53
CA ALA A 4 -34.09 -37.80 59.89
C ALA A 4 -32.79 -37.01 59.57
N TRP A 5 -32.79 -35.95 58.75
CA TRP A 5 -33.41 -34.66 59.05
C TRP A 5 -33.89 -33.86 57.83
N VAL A 6 -34.86 -33.00 58.14
CA VAL A 6 -35.74 -32.17 57.31
C VAL A 6 -35.21 -30.72 57.29
N LEU A 7 -35.66 -29.94 56.29
CA LEU A 7 -36.17 -28.54 56.35
C LEU A 7 -35.63 -27.77 55.13
N GLY A 8 -36.44 -27.21 54.23
CA GLY A 8 -37.81 -26.71 54.37
C GLY A 8 -37.77 -25.23 53.99
N LEU A 9 -38.04 -24.92 52.72
CA LEU A 9 -38.04 -23.56 52.19
C LEU A 9 -39.48 -23.13 51.92
N THR A 10 -40.01 -22.24 52.76
CA THR A 10 -41.32 -21.60 52.57
C THR A 10 -41.10 -20.13 52.24
N VAL A 11 -41.68 -19.68 51.13
CA VAL A 11 -41.63 -18.31 50.63
C VAL A 11 -43.00 -17.65 50.82
N LEU A 12 -43.06 -16.61 51.65
CA LEU A 12 -44.00 -15.48 51.61
C LEU A 12 -43.22 -14.33 52.27
N GLY A 13 -43.02 -13.14 51.71
CA GLY A 13 -43.86 -12.32 50.85
C GLY A 13 -44.06 -10.98 51.58
N THR A 14 -43.71 -9.87 50.92
CA THR A 14 -44.27 -8.49 50.99
C THR A 14 -43.19 -7.44 50.72
N ALA A 15 -43.38 -6.69 49.63
CA ALA A 15 -42.79 -5.36 49.45
C ALA A 15 -43.52 -4.37 50.38
N PRO A 16 -42.90 -3.23 50.74
CA PRO A 16 -43.31 -2.04 50.00
C PRO A 16 -42.20 -0.98 49.83
N SER A 17 -42.56 0.01 49.00
CA SER A 17 -42.38 1.44 49.25
C SER A 17 -41.11 2.14 48.72
N TRP A 18 -41.43 3.02 47.78
CA TRP A 18 -40.72 4.16 47.21
C TRP A 18 -39.82 5.01 48.13
N ALA A 19 -38.89 5.69 47.45
CA ALA A 19 -38.13 6.91 47.79
C ALA A 19 -36.87 6.75 48.64
N GLU A 20 -35.73 6.62 47.95
CA GLU A 20 -34.59 7.49 48.26
C GLU A 20 -33.77 7.77 47.00
N ARG A 21 -33.60 9.06 46.72
CA ARG A 21 -32.79 9.63 45.66
C ARG A 21 -31.33 9.54 46.14
N GLY A 22 -30.63 8.48 45.77
CA GLY A 22 -29.19 8.31 45.98
C GLY A 22 -28.52 7.97 44.66
N ALA A 23 -27.42 8.66 44.35
CA ALA A 23 -26.70 8.61 43.08
C ALA A 23 -26.52 7.20 42.50
N ALA A 24 -26.72 7.05 41.19
CA ALA A 24 -26.38 5.83 40.47
C ALA A 24 -24.90 5.45 40.75
N PRO A 25 -24.60 4.20 41.16
CA PRO A 25 -23.23 3.72 41.08
C PRO A 25 -22.84 3.70 39.60
N ALA A 26 -21.71 4.33 39.28
CA ALA A 26 -21.10 4.26 37.96
C ALA A 26 -21.00 2.79 37.51
N PRO A 27 -21.22 2.47 36.21
CA PRO A 27 -21.03 1.13 35.72
C PRO A 27 -19.60 0.68 36.03
N ALA A 28 -19.49 -0.44 36.75
CA ALA A 28 -18.22 -1.09 37.03
C ALA A 28 -17.47 -1.31 35.71
N THR A 29 -16.32 -0.67 35.59
CA THR A 29 -15.35 -0.91 34.51
C THR A 29 -15.04 -2.42 34.49
N PRO A 30 -15.16 -3.12 33.36
CA PRO A 30 -14.71 -4.50 33.29
C PRO A 30 -13.20 -4.56 33.61
N PRO A 31 -12.72 -5.60 34.33
CA PRO A 31 -11.32 -5.73 34.68
C PRO A 31 -10.46 -5.78 33.41
N SER A 32 -9.75 -4.68 33.18
CA SER A 32 -8.58 -4.59 32.33
C SER A 32 -7.51 -5.52 32.91
N GLY A 33 -7.24 -6.65 32.26
CA GLY A 33 -6.31 -7.61 32.85
C GLY A 33 -6.12 -8.94 32.14
N GLU A 34 -6.30 -9.01 30.83
CA GLU A 34 -5.66 -10.07 30.05
C GLU A 34 -4.67 -9.38 29.11
N GLN A 35 -3.47 -9.11 29.67
CA GLN A 35 -2.34 -8.61 28.92
C GLN A 35 -1.94 -9.67 27.88
N LYS A 36 -2.55 -9.61 26.70
CA LYS A 36 -1.99 -10.26 25.50
C LYS A 36 -0.57 -9.69 25.36
N PRO A 37 0.48 -10.52 25.30
CA PRO A 37 1.85 -10.01 25.26
C PRO A 37 1.95 -9.07 24.07
N THR A 38 2.20 -7.79 24.35
CA THR A 38 2.52 -6.75 23.38
C THR A 38 3.92 -7.03 22.82
N GLN A 39 4.07 -8.15 22.13
CA GLN A 39 5.15 -8.29 21.16
C GLN A 39 4.71 -7.46 19.97
N GLU A 40 5.46 -6.38 19.69
CA GLU A 40 5.24 -5.60 18.48
C GLU A 40 5.30 -6.57 17.29
N PRO A 41 4.22 -6.70 16.50
CA PRO A 41 4.23 -7.62 15.38
C PRO A 41 5.30 -7.14 14.40
N LEU A 42 6.35 -7.95 14.24
CA LEU A 42 7.37 -7.72 13.24
C LEU A 42 6.69 -7.81 11.88
N GLY A 43 6.93 -6.81 11.04
CA GLY A 43 6.37 -6.74 9.69
C GLY A 43 7.38 -7.27 8.68
N MET A 44 7.00 -8.26 7.89
CA MET A 44 7.73 -8.63 6.67
C MET A 44 6.87 -8.37 5.44
N LEU A 45 7.51 -7.91 4.37
CA LEU A 45 6.89 -7.75 3.06
C LEU A 45 7.47 -8.79 2.11
N GLY A 46 6.60 -9.52 1.41
CA GLY A 46 7.05 -10.53 0.47
C GLY A 46 5.97 -11.01 -0.48
N GLU A 47 6.41 -11.78 -1.47
CA GLU A 47 5.57 -12.50 -2.41
C GLU A 47 5.27 -13.91 -1.88
N VAL A 48 4.02 -14.33 -1.94
CA VAL A 48 3.62 -15.69 -1.55
C VAL A 48 4.07 -16.67 -2.63
N LEU A 49 4.96 -17.60 -2.29
CA LEU A 49 5.38 -18.69 -3.18
C LEU A 49 4.42 -19.88 -3.11
N ALA A 50 3.99 -20.22 -1.89
CA ALA A 50 3.08 -21.33 -1.66
C ALA A 50 2.26 -21.11 -0.38
N VAL A 51 1.03 -21.62 -0.39
CA VAL A 51 0.13 -21.63 0.76
C VAL A 51 -0.24 -23.07 1.06
N ASP A 52 0.11 -23.54 2.25
CA ASP A 52 -0.34 -24.83 2.76
C ASP A 52 -1.45 -24.60 3.77
N GLN A 53 -2.69 -24.89 3.36
CA GLN A 53 -3.87 -24.72 4.21
C GLN A 53 -3.98 -25.83 5.27
N ALA A 54 -3.45 -27.02 4.99
CA ALA A 54 -3.51 -28.16 5.89
C ALA A 54 -2.55 -27.97 7.06
N ALA A 55 -1.31 -27.54 6.77
CA ALA A 55 -0.31 -27.20 7.77
C ALA A 55 -0.47 -25.78 8.34
N ARG A 56 -1.34 -24.95 7.73
CA ARG A 56 -1.46 -23.51 7.98
C ARG A 56 -0.10 -22.82 7.93
N THR A 57 0.69 -23.15 6.92
CA THR A 57 1.99 -22.53 6.70
C THR A 57 1.98 -21.76 5.38
N LEU A 58 2.77 -20.70 5.34
CA LEU A 58 2.86 -19.84 4.19
C LEU A 58 4.33 -19.59 3.87
N ARG A 59 4.72 -19.95 2.65
CA ARG A 59 6.06 -19.67 2.13
C ARG A 59 6.03 -18.34 1.41
N VAL A 60 6.83 -17.40 1.88
CA VAL A 60 7.03 -16.10 1.24
C VAL A 60 8.46 -15.92 0.78
N ARG A 61 8.63 -15.26 -0.36
CA ARG A 61 9.88 -14.63 -0.75
C ARG A 61 9.87 -13.18 -0.27
N VAL A 62 10.72 -12.87 0.69
CA VAL A 62 10.88 -11.52 1.24
C VAL A 62 11.52 -10.62 0.18
N GLU A 63 11.26 -9.32 0.23
CA GLU A 63 11.84 -8.33 -0.70
C GLU A 63 13.38 -8.39 -0.76
N ASP A 64 14.05 -8.74 0.35
CA ASP A 64 15.50 -8.94 0.45
C ASP A 64 16.01 -10.21 -0.28
N GLY A 65 15.15 -10.93 -1.00
CA GLY A 65 15.49 -12.11 -1.79
C GLY A 65 15.52 -13.43 -1.02
N GLY A 66 15.30 -13.40 0.30
CA GLY A 66 15.25 -14.60 1.15
C GLY A 66 13.89 -15.29 1.13
N GLU A 67 13.87 -16.62 1.19
CA GLU A 67 12.64 -17.40 1.38
C GLU A 67 12.39 -17.67 2.86
N GLN A 68 11.16 -17.44 3.30
CA GLN A 68 10.74 -17.57 4.69
C GLN A 68 9.46 -18.38 4.77
N THR A 69 9.41 -19.32 5.71
CA THR A 69 8.19 -20.08 6.02
C THR A 69 7.61 -19.54 7.31
N VAL A 70 6.35 -19.13 7.28
CA VAL A 70 5.64 -18.55 8.42
C VAL A 70 4.42 -19.40 8.75
N GLN A 71 4.18 -19.67 10.03
CA GLN A 71 3.01 -20.38 10.49
C GLN A 71 1.86 -19.40 10.74
N VAL A 72 0.66 -19.70 10.26
CA VAL A 72 -0.49 -18.79 10.35
C VAL A 72 -1.33 -19.14 11.57
N ASP A 73 -1.48 -18.18 12.49
CA ASP A 73 -2.32 -18.37 13.68
C ASP A 73 -3.80 -18.54 13.30
N GLN A 74 -4.56 -19.27 14.10
CA GLN A 74 -5.99 -19.46 13.84
C GLN A 74 -6.79 -18.16 13.96
N LYS A 75 -6.31 -17.22 14.78
CA LYS A 75 -6.91 -15.90 14.98
C LYS A 75 -6.23 -14.83 14.11
N ALA A 76 -5.39 -15.24 13.15
CA ALA A 76 -4.72 -14.31 12.26
C ALA A 76 -5.73 -13.53 11.41
N MET A 77 -5.58 -12.22 11.38
CA MET A 77 -6.44 -11.36 10.55
C MET A 77 -5.87 -11.29 9.14
N ILE A 78 -6.60 -11.83 8.16
CA ILE A 78 -6.17 -11.86 6.76
C ILE A 78 -7.00 -10.85 5.98
N PHE A 79 -6.36 -9.81 5.45
CA PHE A 79 -6.98 -8.82 4.60
C PHE A 79 -6.49 -8.99 3.16
N VAL A 80 -7.38 -9.22 2.20
CA VAL A 80 -7.03 -9.22 0.77
C VAL A 80 -7.86 -8.16 0.08
N LYS A 81 -7.20 -7.24 -0.65
CA LYS A 81 -7.85 -6.10 -1.31
C LYS A 81 -8.72 -5.28 -0.33
N ALA A 82 -8.18 -5.03 0.87
CA ALA A 82 -8.85 -4.30 1.96
C ALA A 82 -10.15 -4.94 2.48
N ARG A 83 -10.37 -6.24 2.25
CA ARG A 83 -11.49 -7.01 2.83
C ARG A 83 -10.95 -8.13 3.70
N LEU A 84 -11.60 -8.38 4.84
CA LEU A 84 -11.30 -9.55 5.66
C LEU A 84 -11.62 -10.81 4.85
N ARG A 85 -10.64 -11.69 4.74
CA ARG A 85 -10.63 -12.91 3.94
C ARG A 85 -10.06 -14.06 4.76
N SER A 86 -10.07 -15.25 4.18
CA SER A 86 -9.46 -16.45 4.77
C SER A 86 -8.14 -16.78 4.09
N LEU A 87 -7.36 -17.71 4.67
CA LEU A 87 -6.11 -18.19 4.10
C LEU A 87 -6.30 -18.76 2.68
N SER A 88 -7.49 -19.29 2.39
CA SER A 88 -7.85 -19.83 1.08
C SER A 88 -8.00 -18.79 -0.02
N ASP A 89 -8.18 -17.50 0.33
CA ASP A 89 -8.21 -16.41 -0.64
C ASP A 89 -6.80 -15.88 -0.99
N VAL A 90 -5.77 -16.30 -0.25
CA VAL A 90 -4.38 -15.91 -0.53
C VAL A 90 -3.84 -16.77 -1.65
N GLN A 91 -3.46 -16.13 -2.76
CA GLN A 91 -2.95 -16.83 -3.93
C GLN A 91 -1.42 -16.81 -3.98
N PRO A 92 -0.79 -17.85 -4.58
CA PRO A 92 0.60 -17.75 -5.01
C PRO A 92 0.82 -16.54 -5.92
N SER A 93 2.01 -15.97 -5.90
CA SER A 93 2.40 -14.72 -6.55
C SER A 93 1.70 -13.45 -6.07
N GLN A 94 0.94 -13.53 -4.99
CA GLN A 94 0.36 -12.36 -4.34
C GLN A 94 1.39 -11.71 -3.41
N TRP A 95 1.49 -10.39 -3.44
CA TRP A 95 2.29 -9.65 -2.46
C TRP A 95 1.49 -9.46 -1.17
N VAL A 96 2.12 -9.77 -0.05
CA VAL A 96 1.51 -9.68 1.28
C VAL A 96 2.48 -9.04 2.26
N ARG A 97 1.93 -8.23 3.16
CA ARG A 97 2.60 -7.76 4.38
C ARG A 97 2.15 -8.65 5.52
N ILE A 98 3.07 -9.39 6.12
CA ILE A 98 2.80 -10.31 7.23
C ILE A 98 3.30 -9.66 8.51
N GLY A 99 2.38 -9.43 9.45
CA GLY A 99 2.73 -9.17 10.84
C GLY A 99 2.86 -10.50 11.56
N TYR A 100 4.03 -10.78 12.12
CA TYR A 100 4.31 -12.02 12.85
C TYR A 100 4.90 -11.73 14.22
N VAL A 101 4.75 -12.70 15.11
CA VAL A 101 5.42 -12.75 16.40
C VAL A 101 6.36 -13.95 16.40
N GLU A 102 7.53 -13.80 17.02
CA GLU A 102 8.46 -14.92 17.20
C GLU A 102 8.19 -15.58 18.56
N GLN A 103 7.80 -16.85 18.51
CA GLN A 103 7.51 -17.64 19.69
C GLN A 103 8.24 -18.98 19.55
N ASP A 104 9.08 -19.32 20.53
CA ASP A 104 9.87 -20.57 20.55
C ASP A 104 10.70 -20.80 19.28
N GLY A 105 11.25 -19.73 18.70
CA GLY A 105 12.02 -19.77 17.44
C GLY A 105 11.17 -20.00 16.19
N ARG A 106 9.83 -19.97 16.30
CA ARG A 106 8.89 -20.07 15.18
C ARG A 106 8.24 -18.72 14.92
N ARG A 107 8.05 -18.40 13.64
CA ARG A 107 7.35 -17.20 13.19
C ARG A 107 5.88 -17.50 13.06
N ILE A 108 5.07 -16.88 13.93
CA ILE A 108 3.62 -17.02 13.95
C ILE A 108 3.00 -15.74 13.37
N ALA A 109 2.44 -15.80 12.17
CA ALA A 109 1.70 -14.72 11.54
C ALA A 109 0.41 -14.45 12.31
N THR A 110 0.29 -13.23 12.83
CA THR A 110 -0.90 -12.70 13.51
C THR A 110 -1.74 -11.82 12.59
N SER A 111 -1.13 -11.30 11.51
CA SER A 111 -1.84 -10.53 10.48
C SER A 111 -1.22 -10.75 9.11
N ILE A 112 -2.05 -10.82 8.08
CA ILE A 112 -1.61 -10.93 6.69
C ILE A 112 -2.42 -9.91 5.89
N VAL A 113 -1.76 -8.95 5.26
CA VAL A 113 -2.40 -7.92 4.45
C VAL A 113 -1.90 -8.03 3.04
N GLY A 114 -2.78 -8.45 2.12
CA GLY A 114 -2.58 -8.39 0.70
C GLY A 114 -2.35 -6.95 0.26
N VAL A 115 -1.12 -6.68 -0.16
CA VAL A 115 -0.69 -5.39 -0.67
C VAL A 115 -0.42 -5.54 -2.15
N SER A 116 -0.60 -4.46 -2.90
CA SER A 116 -0.01 -4.44 -4.24
C SER A 116 1.50 -4.28 -4.07
N PRO A 117 2.33 -4.98 -4.86
CA PRO A 117 3.76 -4.70 -4.86
C PRO A 117 3.94 -3.20 -5.06
N LYS A 118 4.67 -2.56 -4.14
CA LYS A 118 5.18 -1.21 -4.39
C LYS A 118 6.18 -1.40 -5.51
N ARG A 119 5.73 -1.26 -6.77
CA ARG A 119 6.62 -1.40 -7.92
C ARG A 119 7.83 -0.51 -7.64
N PRO A 120 9.07 -1.02 -7.77
CA PRO A 120 10.24 -0.18 -7.62
C PRO A 120 10.01 1.05 -8.49
N ALA A 121 10.21 2.23 -7.90
CA ALA A 121 9.99 3.47 -8.61
C ALA A 121 10.91 3.46 -9.82
N LYS A 122 10.32 3.34 -11.02
CA LYS A 122 11.10 3.36 -12.26
C LYS A 122 11.88 4.67 -12.29
N PRO A 123 13.16 4.66 -12.68
CA PRO A 123 13.92 5.89 -12.83
C PRO A 123 13.18 6.81 -13.78
N THR A 124 13.18 8.11 -13.45
CA THR A 124 12.53 9.13 -14.28
C THR A 124 13.51 10.16 -14.76
N ALA A 125 13.43 10.49 -16.05
CA ALA A 125 14.17 11.60 -16.65
C ALA A 125 13.19 12.68 -17.13
N GLY A 126 13.50 13.94 -16.86
CA GLY A 126 12.71 15.10 -17.29
C GLY A 126 13.52 15.98 -18.22
N GLY A 127 12.92 16.47 -19.30
CA GLY A 127 13.63 17.33 -20.24
C GLY A 127 12.77 17.83 -21.40
N LYS A 128 13.42 18.59 -22.28
CA LYS A 128 12.85 19.09 -23.52
C LYS A 128 13.20 18.13 -24.65
N VAL A 129 12.22 17.73 -25.45
CA VAL A 129 12.44 16.86 -26.62
C VAL A 129 13.26 17.62 -27.65
N VAL A 130 14.43 17.08 -28.02
CA VAL A 130 15.31 17.66 -29.06
C VAL A 130 15.21 16.91 -30.38
N ALA A 131 14.99 15.60 -30.35
CA ALA A 131 14.79 14.79 -31.53
C ALA A 131 13.84 13.62 -31.24
N VAL A 132 13.06 13.23 -32.25
CA VAL A 132 12.16 12.07 -32.22
C VAL A 132 12.37 11.33 -33.53
N ASP A 133 12.79 10.08 -33.47
CA ASP A 133 12.88 9.19 -34.62
C ASP A 133 11.99 7.98 -34.40
N LEU A 134 10.82 7.99 -35.04
CA LEU A 134 9.85 6.91 -34.94
C LEU A 134 10.24 5.68 -35.79
N LYS A 135 11.14 5.83 -36.78
CA LYS A 135 11.64 4.72 -37.59
C LYS A 135 12.71 3.96 -36.85
N ALA A 136 13.66 4.70 -36.25
CA ALA A 136 14.68 4.14 -35.38
C ALA A 136 14.18 3.86 -33.96
N GLN A 137 12.93 4.23 -33.64
CA GLN A 137 12.34 4.04 -32.33
C GLN A 137 13.16 4.70 -31.22
N THR A 138 13.69 5.90 -31.46
CA THR A 138 14.49 6.66 -30.49
C THR A 138 13.87 8.03 -30.17
N LEU A 139 14.02 8.44 -28.92
CA LEU A 139 13.64 9.74 -28.40
C LEU A 139 14.84 10.37 -27.71
N LYS A 140 15.22 11.57 -28.14
CA LYS A 140 16.29 12.34 -27.51
C LYS A 140 15.71 13.53 -26.76
N ILE A 141 16.06 13.64 -25.49
CA ILE A 141 15.69 14.79 -24.65
C ILE A 141 16.93 15.52 -24.17
N ARG A 142 16.79 16.81 -23.91
CA ARG A 142 17.77 17.63 -23.19
C ARG A 142 17.26 17.86 -21.77
N THR A 143 18.01 17.39 -20.78
CA THR A 143 17.67 17.59 -19.36
C THR A 143 17.89 19.06 -18.97
N GLN A 144 17.39 19.44 -17.79
CA GLN A 144 17.62 20.80 -17.26
C GLN A 144 19.11 21.12 -17.06
N ASP A 145 19.94 20.11 -16.79
CA ASP A 145 21.41 20.24 -16.68
C ASP A 145 22.10 20.43 -18.04
N GLY A 146 21.33 20.53 -19.12
CA GLY A 146 21.84 20.73 -20.48
C GLY A 146 22.36 19.47 -21.16
N LYS A 147 22.35 18.31 -20.47
CA LYS A 147 22.79 17.02 -21.02
C LYS A 147 21.74 16.42 -21.95
N GLU A 148 22.18 15.79 -23.03
CA GLU A 148 21.30 15.03 -23.91
C GLU A 148 21.24 13.57 -23.48
N GLN A 149 20.03 13.01 -23.48
CA GLN A 149 19.78 11.61 -23.17
C GLN A 149 18.91 11.01 -24.27
N THR A 150 19.32 9.82 -24.74
CA THR A 150 18.59 9.03 -25.73
C THR A 150 17.84 7.90 -25.03
N PHE A 151 16.60 7.69 -25.42
CA PHE A 151 15.72 6.64 -24.92
C PHE A 151 15.15 5.86 -26.10
N GLN A 152 15.08 4.54 -25.98
CA GLN A 152 14.39 3.67 -26.92
C GLN A 152 12.88 3.75 -26.65
N VAL A 153 12.07 3.96 -27.69
CA VAL A 153 10.61 4.07 -27.66
C VAL A 153 9.99 3.00 -28.56
N GLY A 154 9.35 2.01 -27.96
CA GLY A 154 8.82 0.83 -28.66
C GLY A 154 7.31 0.68 -28.53
N GLY A 155 6.79 -0.47 -28.96
CA GLY A 155 5.36 -0.81 -28.87
C GLY A 155 4.82 -0.87 -27.42
N GLU A 156 5.70 -1.06 -26.44
CA GLU A 156 5.33 -1.08 -25.02
C GLU A 156 5.30 0.31 -24.37
N THR A 157 5.84 1.34 -25.07
CA THR A 157 5.92 2.70 -24.55
C THR A 157 4.55 3.36 -24.55
N ARG A 158 4.11 3.84 -23.38
CA ARG A 158 2.84 4.57 -23.24
C ARG A 158 3.07 6.07 -23.21
N VAL A 159 2.54 6.80 -24.18
CA VAL A 159 2.52 8.27 -24.15
C VAL A 159 1.24 8.77 -23.50
N SER A 160 1.36 9.79 -22.66
CA SER A 160 0.25 10.41 -21.95
C SER A 160 0.38 11.93 -21.97
N VAL A 161 -0.72 12.63 -22.17
CA VAL A 161 -0.79 14.10 -22.14
C VAL A 161 -1.93 14.49 -21.24
N ALA A 162 -1.66 15.25 -20.19
CA ALA A 162 -2.65 15.61 -19.17
C ALA A 162 -3.44 14.39 -18.63
N GLY A 163 -2.76 13.25 -18.45
CA GLY A 163 -3.37 12.00 -17.98
C GLY A 163 -4.11 11.18 -19.04
N MET A 164 -4.29 11.69 -20.25
CA MET A 164 -4.94 10.97 -21.35
C MET A 164 -3.90 10.22 -22.18
N ARG A 165 -4.15 8.94 -22.50
CA ARG A 165 -3.30 8.16 -23.40
C ARG A 165 -3.28 8.80 -24.79
N ARG A 166 -2.10 8.91 -25.37
CA ARG A 166 -1.87 9.44 -26.72
C ARG A 166 -0.92 8.53 -27.50
N ASP A 167 -0.86 8.79 -28.80
CA ASP A 167 0.06 8.12 -29.70
C ASP A 167 1.48 8.70 -29.60
N LEU A 168 2.46 7.90 -30.02
CA LEU A 168 3.86 8.32 -30.11
C LEU A 168 4.05 9.53 -31.06
N ASN A 169 3.15 9.72 -32.03
CA ASN A 169 3.14 10.86 -32.96
C ASN A 169 2.89 12.22 -32.28
N GLU A 170 2.36 12.24 -31.05
CA GLU A 170 2.21 13.47 -30.26
C GLU A 170 3.55 13.97 -29.68
N LEU A 171 4.58 13.12 -29.66
CA LEU A 171 5.92 13.53 -29.28
C LEU A 171 6.52 14.37 -30.41
N LYS A 172 6.58 15.68 -30.16
CA LYS A 172 7.19 16.66 -31.06
C LYS A 172 8.36 17.32 -30.37
N THR A 173 9.35 17.71 -31.18
CA THR A 173 10.47 18.52 -30.71
C THR A 173 9.98 19.80 -30.06
N GLY A 174 10.69 20.25 -29.03
CA GLY A 174 10.35 21.44 -28.26
C GLY A 174 9.40 21.21 -27.08
N ARG A 175 8.73 20.05 -26.99
CA ARG A 175 7.85 19.71 -25.87
C ARG A 175 8.62 19.36 -24.60
N GLN A 176 8.08 19.72 -23.45
CA GLN A 176 8.58 19.26 -22.15
C GLN A 176 7.99 17.88 -21.86
N VAL A 177 8.82 16.93 -21.46
CA VAL A 177 8.39 15.56 -21.15
C VAL A 177 9.01 15.05 -19.86
N ARG A 178 8.34 14.08 -19.24
CA ARG A 178 8.87 13.23 -18.18
C ARG A 178 8.76 11.78 -18.62
N ILE A 179 9.86 11.05 -18.56
CA ILE A 179 9.99 9.68 -19.05
C ILE A 179 10.28 8.79 -17.85
N GLU A 180 9.43 7.79 -17.60
CA GLU A 180 9.72 6.64 -16.76
C GLU A 180 10.38 5.57 -17.65
N PHE A 181 11.61 5.17 -17.31
CA PHE A 181 12.38 4.22 -18.12
C PHE A 181 12.87 3.04 -17.30
N THR A 182 13.41 2.04 -18.00
CA THR A 182 14.10 0.90 -17.42
C THR A 182 15.41 0.75 -18.17
N GLU A 183 16.51 0.49 -17.46
CA GLU A 183 17.79 0.19 -18.08
C GLU A 183 17.90 -1.32 -18.27
N GLN A 184 18.13 -1.74 -19.51
CA GLN A 184 18.31 -3.14 -19.88
C GLN A 184 19.50 -3.20 -20.84
N ASP A 185 20.50 -4.02 -20.53
CA ASP A 185 21.71 -4.20 -21.35
C ASP A 185 22.43 -2.89 -21.72
N GLY A 186 22.35 -1.87 -20.85
CA GLY A 186 22.92 -0.53 -21.09
C GLY A 186 22.06 0.40 -21.95
N GLU A 187 20.92 -0.10 -22.46
CA GLU A 187 19.94 0.71 -23.18
C GLU A 187 18.84 1.22 -22.24
N ARG A 188 18.34 2.43 -22.53
CA ARG A 188 17.26 3.06 -21.75
C ARG A 188 15.93 2.89 -22.47
N LEU A 189 15.13 1.94 -22.01
CA LEU A 189 13.81 1.64 -22.55
C LEU A 189 12.75 2.53 -21.90
N ALA A 190 12.11 3.40 -22.67
CA ALA A 190 11.02 4.24 -22.18
C ALA A 190 9.75 3.40 -21.97
N GLY A 191 9.30 3.25 -20.73
CA GLY A 191 8.04 2.58 -20.41
C GLY A 191 6.84 3.51 -20.48
N LYS A 192 6.99 4.73 -19.97
CA LYS A 192 5.91 5.73 -19.94
C LYS A 192 6.45 7.12 -20.14
N ILE A 193 5.83 7.87 -21.05
CA ILE A 193 6.21 9.23 -21.39
C ILE A 193 5.02 10.14 -21.10
N VAL A 194 5.22 11.13 -20.26
CA VAL A 194 4.22 12.15 -19.92
C VAL A 194 4.65 13.46 -20.57
N ILE A 195 3.86 13.96 -21.51
CA ILE A 195 4.07 15.30 -22.07
C ILE A 195 3.48 16.31 -21.07
N ILE A 196 4.35 17.19 -20.59
CA ILE A 196 3.98 18.29 -19.71
C ILE A 196 3.54 19.44 -20.61
N LEU A 197 2.26 19.80 -20.53
CA LEU A 197 1.76 20.97 -21.22
C LEU A 197 2.39 22.21 -20.57
N PRO A 198 2.90 23.17 -21.37
CA PRO A 198 3.28 24.45 -20.81
C PRO A 198 2.05 25.06 -20.14
N GLY A 199 2.24 25.59 -18.93
CA GLY A 199 1.19 26.40 -18.30
C GLY A 199 0.81 27.57 -19.22
N PRO A 200 -0.39 28.15 -19.04
CA PRO A 200 -0.77 29.34 -19.79
C PRO A 200 0.38 30.36 -19.69
N PRO A 201 0.73 31.06 -20.78
CA PRO A 201 1.74 32.09 -20.72
C PRO A 201 1.34 33.04 -19.60
N VAL A 202 2.21 33.18 -18.59
CA VAL A 202 2.00 34.20 -17.57
C VAL A 202 2.08 35.51 -18.32
N ARG A 203 0.91 36.12 -18.58
CA ARG A 203 0.83 37.44 -19.18
C ARG A 203 1.55 38.35 -18.19
N ARG A 204 2.81 38.67 -18.46
CA ARG A 204 3.48 39.72 -17.69
C ARG A 204 2.61 40.95 -17.94
N LEU A 205 1.88 41.40 -16.91
CA LEU A 205 1.27 42.71 -16.99
C LEU A 205 2.42 43.67 -17.34
N PRO A 206 2.24 44.56 -18.34
CA PRO A 206 3.19 45.63 -18.52
C PRO A 206 3.37 46.31 -17.17
N SER A 207 4.62 46.37 -16.68
CA SER A 207 4.93 47.15 -15.50
C SER A 207 4.45 48.57 -15.78
N ALA A 208 3.46 49.02 -15.01
CA ALA A 208 2.98 50.39 -15.06
C ALA A 208 4.05 51.31 -14.44
N THR A 209 5.15 51.52 -15.16
CA THR A 209 6.18 52.50 -14.81
C THR A 209 6.92 52.89 -16.09
N ASP A 210 6.19 53.50 -17.01
CA ASP A 210 6.77 54.44 -17.97
C ASP A 210 5.82 55.64 -17.94
N GLU A 211 6.01 56.46 -16.90
CA GLU A 211 5.33 57.74 -16.76
C GLU A 211 6.08 58.71 -17.70
N PRO A 212 5.44 59.26 -18.74
CA PRO A 212 6.08 60.27 -19.56
C PRO A 212 6.27 61.52 -18.69
N THR A 213 7.52 61.84 -18.38
CA THR A 213 7.86 63.12 -17.74
C THR A 213 7.62 64.23 -18.77
N PRO A 214 6.87 65.29 -18.42
CA PRO A 214 6.55 66.40 -19.33
C PRO A 214 7.76 67.26 -19.69
#